data_AF-A0A399R4B6-F1
#
_entry.id   AF-A0A399R4B6-F1
#
_cell.length_a   1.000
_cell.length_b   1.000
_cell.length_c   1.000
_cell.angle_alpha   90.00
_cell.angle_beta   90.00
_cell.angle_gamma   90.00
#
_symmetry.space_group_name_H-M   'P 1'
#
loop_
_entity.id
_entity.type
_entity.pdbx_description
1 polymer ?
#
loop_
_entity_poly.entity_id
_entity_poly.type
_entity_poly.pdbx_seq_one_letter_code
_entity_poly.pdbx_strand_id
1 'polypeptide(L)'
;MKAATRQLVRLAAGLAFGAAALAACERDPGMPIPSGDALAECYRMIERAELALNINGTGLSASDRRLVRAELDTARVRVLHAWSAREGVGLSVGAIEDETAEAESFLVGVKAEAGLSDQDRLSERTDAASQPAQWRRKFEAALDCTDEVSANEA
;
A
#
# COMPACT_ATOMS: atom_id res chain seq x y z
N MET A 1 31.35 -20.40 -73.06
CA MET A 1 32.34 -20.76 -72.01
C MET A 1 32.87 -19.48 -71.37
N LYS A 2 33.17 -19.53 -70.05
CA LYS A 2 33.39 -18.44 -69.04
C LYS A 2 32.07 -17.93 -68.41
N ALA A 3 31.65 -18.34 -67.21
CA ALA A 3 32.19 -18.13 -65.84
C ALA A 3 32.21 -16.64 -65.47
N ALA A 4 31.76 -16.13 -64.32
CA ALA A 4 31.07 -16.59 -63.12
C ALA A 4 30.60 -15.29 -62.39
N THR A 5 30.07 -15.40 -61.16
CA THR A 5 29.77 -14.36 -60.14
C THR A 5 28.24 -14.17 -59.95
N ARG A 6 27.55 -14.95 -59.10
CA ARG A 6 27.40 -14.84 -57.61
C ARG A 6 27.10 -13.38 -57.21
N GLN A 7 25.95 -13.02 -56.63
CA GLN A 7 25.39 -13.55 -55.39
C GLN A 7 23.92 -13.11 -55.24
N LEU A 8 23.06 -14.09 -54.99
CA LEU A 8 21.85 -13.94 -54.17
C LEU A 8 22.26 -13.45 -52.78
N VAL A 9 21.50 -12.52 -52.18
CA VAL A 9 20.77 -12.72 -50.91
C VAL A 9 19.73 -11.60 -50.83
N ARG A 10 18.47 -11.98 -51.01
CA ARG A 10 17.30 -11.16 -50.68
C ARG A 10 17.15 -11.07 -49.17
N LEU A 11 16.69 -9.90 -48.73
CA LEU A 11 16.12 -9.58 -47.43
C LEU A 11 15.51 -10.80 -46.70
N ALA A 12 16.07 -11.13 -45.54
CA ALA A 12 15.36 -11.66 -44.38
C ALA A 12 16.40 -12.07 -43.33
N ALA A 13 16.35 -11.44 -42.15
CA ALA A 13 16.51 -12.10 -40.85
C ALA A 13 16.88 -11.08 -39.77
N GLY A 14 15.89 -10.74 -38.95
CA GLY A 14 16.04 -10.72 -37.50
C GLY A 14 16.95 -9.65 -36.89
N LEU A 15 16.43 -8.43 -36.79
CA LEU A 15 16.72 -7.60 -35.61
C LEU A 15 16.01 -8.26 -34.40
N ALA A 16 16.66 -9.27 -33.82
CA ALA A 16 16.27 -9.80 -32.52
C ALA A 16 16.70 -8.81 -31.45
N PHE A 17 15.89 -7.75 -31.27
CA PHE A 17 15.87 -6.99 -30.04
C PHE A 17 15.45 -7.97 -28.93
N GLY A 18 16.43 -8.48 -28.19
CA GLY A 18 16.22 -9.15 -26.91
C GLY A 18 15.81 -8.12 -25.86
N ALA A 19 14.65 -7.49 -26.03
CA ALA A 19 13.93 -6.94 -24.92
C ALA A 19 13.26 -8.13 -24.24
N ALA A 20 13.82 -8.57 -23.11
CA ALA A 20 13.08 -9.38 -22.17
C ALA A 20 11.84 -8.56 -21.79
N ALA A 21 10.72 -8.87 -22.43
CA ALA A 21 9.43 -8.34 -22.07
C ALA A 21 9.19 -8.75 -20.63
N LEU A 22 9.18 -7.75 -19.75
CA LEU A 22 8.68 -7.86 -18.39
C LEU A 22 7.29 -8.52 -18.47
N ALA A 23 7.23 -9.78 -18.08
CA ALA A 23 5.96 -10.46 -17.82
C ALA A 23 5.41 -9.90 -16.50
N ALA A 24 4.92 -8.67 -16.56
CA ALA A 24 4.20 -7.97 -15.51
C ALA A 24 3.16 -7.04 -16.15
N CYS A 25 2.37 -7.57 -17.08
CA CYS A 25 1.29 -6.85 -17.75
C CYS A 25 0.08 -7.75 -17.93
N GLU A 26 -0.45 -8.28 -16.84
CA GLU A 26 -1.86 -8.66 -16.78
C GLU A 26 -2.43 -8.06 -15.50
N ARG A 27 -2.36 -6.72 -15.44
CA ARG A 27 -3.15 -5.91 -14.53
C ARG A 27 -4.37 -5.42 -15.32
N ASP A 28 -5.55 -5.60 -14.75
CA ASP A 28 -6.82 -5.19 -15.34
C ASP A 28 -6.74 -3.71 -15.79
N PRO A 29 -6.91 -3.40 -17.09
CA PRO A 29 -6.57 -2.09 -17.66
C PRO A 29 -7.53 -0.94 -17.30
N GLY A 30 -8.42 -1.13 -16.32
CA GLY A 30 -9.50 -0.19 -16.02
C GLY A 30 -9.29 0.74 -14.81
N MET A 31 -8.46 0.36 -13.84
CA MET A 31 -8.41 1.07 -12.55
C MET A 31 -7.04 1.70 -12.28
N PRO A 32 -7.00 2.99 -11.89
CA PRO A 32 -5.74 3.65 -11.59
C PRO A 32 -5.06 2.99 -10.38
N ILE A 33 -3.75 2.74 -10.52
CA ILE A 33 -2.90 2.37 -9.39
C ILE A 33 -2.90 3.58 -8.43
N PRO A 34 -3.13 3.38 -7.12
CA PRO A 34 -3.11 4.49 -6.17
C PRO A 34 -1.74 5.19 -6.18
N SER A 35 -1.72 6.51 -5.96
CA SER A 35 -0.45 7.22 -5.84
C SER A 35 0.23 6.91 -4.51
N GLY A 36 1.56 7.09 -4.46
CA GLY A 36 2.32 6.94 -3.20
C GLY A 36 1.81 7.91 -2.13
N ASP A 37 1.51 9.16 -2.50
CA ASP A 37 0.96 10.16 -1.59
C ASP A 37 -0.41 9.75 -1.01
N ALA A 38 -1.28 9.13 -1.82
CA ALA A 38 -2.58 8.66 -1.36
C ALA A 38 -2.43 7.51 -0.34
N LEU A 39 -1.53 6.56 -0.63
CA LEU A 39 -1.21 5.46 0.30
C LEU A 39 -0.58 5.98 1.59
N ALA A 40 0.34 6.95 1.50
CA ALA A 40 0.97 7.61 2.65
C ALA A 40 -0.06 8.32 3.53
N GLU A 41 -1.01 9.04 2.93
CA GLU A 41 -2.04 9.72 3.69
C GLU A 41 -3.00 8.73 4.35
N CYS A 42 -3.47 7.69 3.65
CA CYS A 42 -4.31 6.66 4.28
C CYS A 42 -3.58 5.96 5.44
N TYR A 43 -2.30 5.64 5.28
CA TYR A 43 -1.48 5.07 6.34
C TYR A 43 -1.44 5.99 7.58
N ARG A 44 -1.22 7.30 7.39
CA ARG A 44 -1.27 8.29 8.47
C ARG A 44 -2.65 8.41 9.10
N MET A 45 -3.72 8.37 8.32
CA MET A 45 -5.10 8.43 8.82
C MET A 45 -5.39 7.25 9.75
N ILE A 46 -4.92 6.04 9.40
CA ILE A 46 -5.02 4.86 10.27
C ILE A 46 -4.22 5.07 11.57
N GLU A 47 -2.96 5.51 11.50
CA GLU A 47 -2.17 5.78 12.72
C GLU A 47 -2.83 6.83 13.63
N ARG A 48 -3.44 7.89 13.05
CA ARG A 48 -4.19 8.89 13.81
C ARG A 48 -5.45 8.31 14.46
N ALA A 49 -6.20 7.47 13.74
CA ALA A 49 -7.39 6.81 14.26
C ALA A 49 -7.06 5.88 15.45
N GLU A 50 -5.98 5.12 15.35
CA GLU A 50 -5.49 4.29 16.45
C GLU A 50 -5.08 5.11 17.68
N LEU A 51 -4.36 6.21 17.47
CA LEU A 51 -3.99 7.11 18.56
C LEU A 51 -5.24 7.68 19.25
N ALA A 52 -6.23 8.12 18.48
CA ALA A 52 -7.48 8.63 19.04
C ALA A 52 -8.23 7.57 19.87
N LEU A 53 -8.28 6.33 19.39
CA LEU A 53 -8.87 5.20 20.13
C LEU A 53 -8.11 4.87 21.40
N ASN A 54 -6.78 4.91 21.36
CA ASN A 54 -5.91 4.57 22.50
C ASN A 54 -6.01 5.61 23.61
N ILE A 55 -6.15 6.89 23.28
CA ILE A 55 -6.28 7.96 24.26
C ILE A 55 -7.71 8.04 24.78
N ASN A 56 -8.72 8.00 23.90
CA ASN A 56 -10.06 8.38 24.29
C ASN A 56 -11.17 7.69 23.47
N GLY A 57 -11.08 6.36 23.32
CA GLY A 57 -12.18 5.49 22.85
C GLY A 57 -13.39 5.45 23.79
N THR A 58 -13.86 6.62 24.23
CA THR A 58 -14.96 6.82 25.15
C THR A 58 -16.23 6.17 24.63
N GLY A 59 -16.92 5.44 25.51
CA GLY A 59 -18.15 4.72 25.19
C GLY A 59 -17.96 3.32 24.59
N LEU A 60 -16.72 2.89 24.27
CA LEU A 60 -16.47 1.52 23.81
C LEU A 60 -16.24 0.56 24.98
N SER A 61 -16.94 -0.57 24.94
CA SER A 61 -16.60 -1.71 25.78
C SER A 61 -15.21 -2.25 25.43
N ALA A 62 -14.61 -3.07 26.31
CA ALA A 62 -13.33 -3.70 26.01
C ALA A 62 -13.41 -4.60 24.76
N SER A 63 -14.57 -5.21 24.50
CA SER A 63 -14.81 -6.04 23.31
C SER A 63 -14.87 -5.19 22.04
N ASP A 64 -15.61 -4.09 22.07
CA ASP A 64 -15.73 -3.22 20.89
C ASP A 64 -14.39 -2.56 20.56
N ARG A 65 -13.58 -2.20 21.57
CA ARG A 65 -12.22 -1.70 21.32
C ARG A 65 -11.34 -2.71 20.61
N ARG A 66 -11.47 -4.01 20.93
CA ARG A 66 -10.70 -5.05 20.24
C ARG A 66 -11.16 -5.19 18.79
N LEU A 67 -12.47 -5.15 18.56
CA LEU A 67 -13.03 -5.21 17.20
C LEU A 67 -12.56 -4.03 16.35
N VAL A 68 -12.72 -2.80 16.85
CA VAL A 68 -12.32 -1.58 16.13
C VAL A 68 -10.81 -1.57 15.84
N ARG A 69 -9.98 -2.03 16.80
CA ARG A 69 -8.54 -2.18 16.56
C ARG A 69 -8.22 -3.21 15.49
N ALA A 70 -8.89 -4.36 15.51
CA ALA A 70 -8.70 -5.39 14.48
C ALA A 70 -9.07 -4.86 13.10
N GLU A 71 -10.15 -4.07 12.98
CA GLU A 71 -10.53 -3.44 11.72
C GLU A 71 -9.49 -2.43 11.21
N LEU A 72 -8.90 -1.62 12.10
CA LEU A 72 -7.79 -0.73 11.73
C LEU A 72 -6.51 -1.48 11.34
N ASP A 73 -6.24 -2.62 11.97
CA ASP A 73 -5.08 -3.45 11.63
C ASP A 73 -5.27 -4.10 10.25
N THR A 74 -6.45 -4.66 9.98
CA THR A 74 -6.83 -5.14 8.64
C THR A 74 -6.75 -4.01 7.61
N ALA A 75 -7.19 -2.80 7.96
CA ALA A 75 -7.10 -1.66 7.07
C ALA A 75 -5.64 -1.29 6.74
N ARG A 76 -4.77 -1.25 7.76
CA ARG A 76 -3.33 -1.03 7.59
C ARG A 76 -2.72 -2.07 6.67
N VAL A 77 -3.01 -3.35 6.90
CA VAL A 77 -2.49 -4.46 6.09
C VAL A 77 -2.89 -4.31 4.63
N ARG A 78 -4.16 -3.97 4.35
CA ARG A 78 -4.65 -3.71 2.98
C ARG A 78 -3.90 -2.55 2.31
N VAL A 79 -3.69 -1.44 3.01
CA VAL A 79 -2.91 -0.31 2.49
C VAL A 79 -1.46 -0.72 2.20
N LEU A 80 -0.82 -1.43 3.12
CA LEU A 80 0.55 -1.91 2.96
C LEU A 80 0.70 -2.91 1.81
N HIS A 81 -0.29 -3.80 1.63
CA HIS A 81 -0.30 -4.76 0.55
C HIS A 81 -0.41 -4.04 -0.81
N ALA A 82 -1.38 -3.11 -0.96
CA ALA A 82 -1.53 -2.29 -2.15
C ALA A 82 -0.27 -1.47 -2.45
N TRP A 83 0.39 -0.94 -1.41
CA TRP A 83 1.66 -0.23 -1.54
C TRP A 83 2.78 -1.17 -2.00
N SER A 84 2.91 -2.35 -1.42
CA SER A 84 3.93 -3.32 -1.81
C SER A 84 3.77 -3.76 -3.27
N ALA A 85 2.53 -3.91 -3.74
CA ALA A 85 2.21 -4.23 -5.13
C ALA A 85 2.57 -3.08 -6.08
N ARG A 86 2.30 -1.83 -5.68
CA ARG A 86 2.66 -0.63 -6.44
C ARG A 86 4.17 -0.49 -6.61
N GLU A 87 4.94 -0.75 -5.57
CA GLU A 87 6.41 -0.65 -5.59
C GLU A 87 7.07 -1.87 -6.27
N GLY A 88 6.28 -2.86 -6.71
CA GLY A 88 6.78 -4.08 -7.33
C GLY A 88 7.46 -5.05 -6.35
N VAL A 89 7.28 -4.86 -5.04
CA VAL A 89 7.76 -5.78 -4.00
C VAL A 89 6.87 -7.03 -3.96
N GLY A 90 5.54 -6.84 -4.03
CA GLY A 90 4.56 -7.93 -4.11
C GLY A 90 4.55 -8.87 -2.90
N LEU A 91 4.51 -8.29 -1.68
CA LEU A 91 4.41 -9.08 -0.45
C LEU A 91 3.04 -9.73 -0.35
N SER A 92 2.96 -10.91 0.28
CA SER A 92 1.66 -11.48 0.64
C SER A 92 1.05 -10.76 1.86
N VAL A 93 -0.27 -10.80 1.98
CA VAL A 93 -0.99 -10.30 3.17
C VAL A 93 -0.43 -10.92 4.45
N GLY A 94 -0.25 -12.24 4.50
CA GLY A 94 0.31 -12.93 5.67
C GLY A 94 1.75 -12.50 6.00
N ALA A 95 2.57 -12.21 4.99
CA ALA A 95 3.93 -11.72 5.22
C ALA A 95 3.96 -10.35 5.90
N ILE A 96 2.97 -9.49 5.61
CA ILE A 96 2.77 -8.19 6.22
C ILE A 96 2.18 -8.34 7.63
N GLU A 97 1.13 -9.15 7.79
CA GLU A 97 0.46 -9.40 9.08
C GLU A 97 1.42 -10.00 10.13
N ASP A 98 2.23 -10.97 9.70
CA ASP A 98 3.19 -11.65 10.58
C ASP A 98 4.51 -10.87 10.73
N GLU A 99 4.64 -9.70 10.08
CA GLU A 99 5.87 -8.88 10.03
C GLU A 99 7.12 -9.73 9.76
N THR A 100 7.01 -10.61 8.76
CA THR A 100 8.09 -11.55 8.42
C THR A 100 9.38 -10.83 8.04
N ALA A 101 10.52 -11.54 8.12
CA ALA A 101 11.83 -10.99 7.76
C ALA A 101 11.90 -10.48 6.30
N GLU A 102 11.09 -11.03 5.40
CA GLU A 102 10.98 -10.56 4.01
C GLU A 102 10.21 -9.24 3.89
N ALA A 103 9.25 -8.97 4.79
CA ALA A 103 8.47 -7.73 4.82
C ALA A 103 9.17 -6.61 5.60
N GLU A 104 10.03 -6.94 6.56
CA GLU A 104 10.63 -5.99 7.52
C GLU A 104 11.20 -4.73 6.84
N SER A 105 12.05 -4.89 5.82
CA SER A 105 12.67 -3.74 5.14
C SER A 105 11.64 -2.84 4.46
N PHE A 106 10.58 -3.42 3.90
CA PHE A 106 9.50 -2.66 3.28
C PHE A 106 8.70 -1.89 4.34
N LEU A 107 8.33 -2.54 5.44
CA LEU A 107 7.57 -1.94 6.54
C LEU A 107 8.35 -0.80 7.19
N VAL A 108 9.66 -0.98 7.41
CA VAL A 108 10.55 0.08 7.91
C VAL A 108 10.62 1.25 6.93
N GLY A 109 10.70 0.97 5.63
CA GLY A 109 10.67 2.00 4.58
C GLY A 109 9.38 2.83 4.61
N VAL A 110 8.23 2.17 4.62
CA VAL A 110 6.91 2.85 4.70
C VAL A 110 6.81 3.68 5.97
N LYS A 111 7.24 3.15 7.12
CA LYS A 111 7.21 3.89 8.39
C LYS A 111 8.13 5.11 8.36
N ALA A 112 9.28 5.03 7.69
CA ALA A 112 10.17 6.17 7.53
C ALA A 112 9.60 7.25 6.59
N GLU A 113 8.87 6.83 5.55
CA GLU A 113 8.28 7.73 4.55
C GLU A 113 6.98 8.38 5.04
N ALA A 114 6.08 7.60 5.64
CA ALA A 114 4.72 8.00 5.94
C ALA A 114 4.34 7.90 7.41
N GLY A 115 5.21 7.39 8.28
CA GLY A 115 4.92 7.35 9.72
C GLY A 115 4.67 8.75 10.29
N LEU A 116 3.73 8.85 11.23
CA LEU A 116 3.51 10.10 11.95
C LEU A 116 4.77 10.53 12.68
N SER A 117 5.16 11.79 12.48
CA SER A 117 6.24 12.43 13.23
C SER A 117 5.90 12.51 14.72
N ASP A 118 6.90 12.70 15.58
CA ASP A 118 6.68 12.88 17.02
C ASP A 118 5.78 14.08 17.32
N GLN A 119 5.91 15.16 16.53
CA GLN A 119 5.06 16.34 16.65
C GLN A 119 3.61 16.02 16.29
N ASP A 120 3.37 15.28 15.20
CA ASP A 120 2.01 14.88 14.81
C ASP A 120 1.39 13.93 15.85
N ARG A 121 2.18 13.00 16.38
CA ARG A 121 1.74 12.10 17.47
C ARG A 121 1.35 12.88 18.72
N LEU A 122 2.12 13.91 19.09
CA LEU A 122 1.80 14.76 20.23
C LEU A 122 0.55 15.62 19.98
N SER A 123 0.41 16.19 18.78
CA SER A 123 -0.77 16.96 18.38
C SER A 123 -2.02 16.07 18.45
N GLU A 124 -1.98 14.89 17.84
CA GLU A 124 -3.11 13.96 17.80
C GLU A 124 -3.52 13.50 19.21
N ARG A 125 -2.54 13.28 20.11
CA ARG A 125 -2.86 12.95 21.52
C ARG A 125 -3.60 14.10 22.22
N THR A 126 -3.17 15.34 21.99
CA THR A 126 -3.83 16.54 22.54
C THR A 126 -5.26 16.69 21.98
N ASP A 127 -5.42 16.46 20.68
CA ASP A 127 -6.71 16.53 20.00
C ASP A 127 -7.67 15.44 20.49
N ALA A 128 -7.19 14.20 20.63
CA ALA A 128 -7.99 13.09 21.16
C ALA A 128 -8.37 13.29 22.64
N ALA A 129 -7.48 13.88 23.44
CA ALA A 129 -7.78 14.21 24.83
C ALA A 129 -8.86 15.30 24.93
N SER A 130 -8.79 16.33 24.09
CA SER A 130 -9.73 17.45 24.09
C SER A 130 -11.07 17.12 23.42
N GLN A 131 -11.10 16.14 22.50
CA GLN A 131 -12.30 15.81 21.73
C GLN A 131 -12.56 14.29 21.68
N PRO A 132 -12.99 13.69 22.81
CA PRO A 132 -13.07 12.24 22.98
C PRO A 132 -13.98 11.53 21.97
N ALA A 133 -15.05 12.19 21.50
CA ALA A 133 -16.01 11.58 20.57
C ALA A 133 -15.50 11.52 19.11
N GLN A 134 -14.38 12.16 18.79
CA GLN A 134 -13.88 12.21 17.41
C GLN A 134 -13.26 10.91 16.91
N TRP A 135 -12.95 9.95 17.80
CA TRP A 135 -12.35 8.68 17.39
C TRP A 135 -13.17 7.97 16.32
N ARG A 136 -14.51 8.05 16.38
CA ARG A 136 -15.39 7.37 15.41
C ARG A 136 -15.25 7.93 14.01
N ARG A 137 -15.21 9.26 13.86
CA ARG A 137 -15.03 9.90 12.55
C ARG A 137 -13.66 9.60 11.95
N LYS A 138 -12.62 9.56 12.79
CA LYS A 138 -11.26 9.20 12.34
C LYS A 138 -11.19 7.74 11.91
N PHE A 139 -11.86 6.86 12.65
CA PHE A 139 -12.00 5.45 12.30
C PHE A 139 -12.71 5.26 10.96
N GLU A 140 -13.91 5.84 10.79
CA GLU A 140 -14.68 5.78 9.53
C GLU A 140 -13.85 6.32 8.36
N ALA A 141 -13.24 7.50 8.51
CA ALA A 141 -12.41 8.08 7.46
C ALA A 141 -11.17 7.24 7.11
N ALA A 142 -10.60 6.51 8.08
CA ALA A 142 -9.48 5.59 7.82
C ALA A 142 -9.93 4.36 7.03
N LEU A 143 -11.12 3.81 7.31
CA LEU A 143 -11.69 2.70 6.54
C LEU A 143 -12.06 3.15 5.13
N ASP A 144 -12.73 4.29 4.98
CA ASP A 144 -13.10 4.84 3.67
C ASP A 144 -11.86 5.06 2.79
N CYS A 145 -10.81 5.70 3.34
CA CYS A 145 -9.54 5.89 2.63
C CYS A 145 -8.92 4.56 2.20
N THR A 146 -8.96 3.56 3.08
CA THR A 146 -8.45 2.22 2.78
C THR A 146 -9.21 1.58 1.64
N ASP A 147 -10.53 1.65 1.64
CA ASP A 147 -11.36 1.10 0.56
C ASP A 147 -11.06 1.81 -0.77
N GLU A 148 -10.84 3.12 -0.77
CA GLU A 148 -10.43 3.87 -1.96
C GLU A 148 -9.09 3.41 -2.54
N VAL A 149 -8.06 3.24 -1.70
CA VAL A 149 -6.70 2.90 -2.18
C VAL A 149 -6.47 1.39 -2.39
N SER A 150 -7.33 0.54 -1.81
CA SER A 150 -7.24 -0.92 -1.92
C SER A 150 -8.37 -1.56 -2.73
N ALA A 151 -9.23 -0.77 -3.38
CA ALA A 151 -10.33 -1.27 -4.23
C ALA A 151 -9.90 -2.24 -5.35
N ASN A 152 -8.61 -2.27 -5.68
CA ASN A 152 -8.03 -3.09 -6.75
C ASN A 152 -7.59 -4.51 -6.29
N GLU A 153 -7.97 -4.91 -5.07
CA GLU A 153 -7.58 -6.17 -4.42
C GLU A 153 -8.67 -7.27 -4.49
N ALA A 154 -9.81 -6.99 -5.13
CA ALA A 154 -10.98 -7.88 -5.22
C ALA A 154 -10.97 -8.79 -6.45
#